data_AF-A0A2P6R9P0-F1
#
_entry.id   AF-A0A2P6R9P0-F1
#
_cell.length_a   1.000
_cell.length_b   1.000
_cell.length_c   1.000
_cell.angle_alpha   90.00
_cell.angle_beta   90.00
_cell.angle_gamma   90.00
#
_symmetry.space_group_name_H-M   'P 1'
#
loop_
_entity.id
_entity.type
_entity.pdbx_description
1 polymer ?
#
loop_
_entity_poly.entity_id
_entity_poly.type
_entity_poly.pdbx_seq_one_letter_code
_entity_poly.pdbx_strand_id
1 'polypeptide(L)'
;MKELIGRPGSVSGLLLRIGQFGFAAAAIGVMVSADRFATFTAFCYLIASMGLQVLWSFGLACLDIYALRRKRDLQNPILVSLFVVGDWVTATLSLAAASASAGIVILYAKDTNFCTSQWDIPCRKFQISVAFAFLTWAFIAVSSHVMFWILLASV
;
A
#
# COMPACT_ATOMS: atom_id res chain seq x y z
N MET A 1 1.98 3.98 -29.89
CA MET A 1 2.64 4.02 -28.56
C MET A 1 2.59 2.62 -27.99
N LYS A 2 3.73 2.02 -27.65
CA LYS A 2 3.75 0.68 -27.02
C LYS A 2 2.89 0.74 -25.76
N GLU A 3 1.93 -0.18 -25.64
CA GLU A 3 1.03 -0.34 -24.48
C GLU A 3 1.86 -0.35 -23.19
N LEU A 4 1.95 0.79 -22.51
CA LEU A 4 2.70 0.89 -21.26
C LEU A 4 1.90 0.13 -20.20
N ILE A 5 2.42 -1.02 -19.77
CA ILE A 5 1.82 -1.86 -18.75
C ILE A 5 1.67 -1.02 -17.48
N GLY A 6 0.44 -0.82 -17.02
CA GLY A 6 0.09 -0.03 -15.83
C GLY A 6 -0.53 1.35 -16.11
N ARG A 7 -0.94 1.66 -17.34
CA ARG A 7 -1.70 2.89 -17.63
C ARG A 7 -3.01 2.97 -16.83
N PRO A 8 -3.39 4.15 -16.31
CA PRO A 8 -4.73 4.36 -15.77
C PRO A 8 -5.77 4.06 -16.86
N GLY A 9 -6.81 3.31 -16.50
CA GLY A 9 -7.78 2.76 -17.45
C GLY A 9 -7.31 1.54 -18.25
N SER A 10 -6.22 0.86 -17.87
CA SER A 10 -5.81 -0.44 -18.44
C SER A 10 -6.06 -1.60 -17.46
N VAL A 11 -6.22 -2.82 -18.00
CA VAL A 11 -6.37 -4.04 -17.19
C VAL A 11 -5.14 -4.25 -16.27
N SER A 12 -3.94 -3.91 -16.76
CA SER A 12 -2.71 -3.98 -15.96
C SER A 12 -2.68 -2.98 -14.79
N GLY A 13 -3.16 -1.74 -15.01
CA GLY A 13 -3.27 -0.75 -13.94
C GLY A 13 -4.28 -1.18 -12.88
N LEU A 14 -5.44 -1.68 -13.32
CA LEU A 14 -6.47 -2.21 -12.43
C LEU A 14 -5.95 -3.38 -11.58
N LEU A 15 -5.20 -4.32 -12.16
CA LEU A 15 -4.59 -5.43 -11.42
C LEU A 15 -3.60 -4.95 -10.35
N LEU A 16 -2.76 -3.96 -10.67
CA LEU A 16 -1.85 -3.36 -9.69
C LEU A 16 -2.61 -2.70 -8.53
N ARG A 17 -3.70 -1.97 -8.81
CA ARG A 17 -4.55 -1.36 -7.77
C ARG A 17 -5.25 -2.41 -6.91
N ILE A 18 -5.71 -3.50 -7.52
CA ILE A 18 -6.31 -4.63 -6.80
C ILE A 18 -5.29 -5.27 -5.86
N GLY A 19 -4.06 -5.50 -6.34
CA GLY A 19 -2.97 -5.99 -5.51
C GLY A 19 -2.67 -5.08 -4.32
N GLN A 20 -2.57 -3.76 -4.56
CA GLN A 20 -2.32 -2.77 -3.51
C GLN A 20 -3.37 -2.83 -2.40
N PHE A 21 -4.66 -2.71 -2.73
CA PHE A 21 -5.69 -2.73 -1.68
C PHE A 21 -5.82 -4.11 -1.04
N GLY A 22 -5.62 -5.20 -1.79
CA GLY A 22 -5.72 -6.56 -1.28
C GLY A 22 -4.65 -6.85 -0.22
N PHE A 23 -3.39 -6.55 -0.51
CA PHE A 23 -2.30 -6.71 0.46
C PHE A 23 -2.42 -5.73 1.63
N ALA A 24 -2.87 -4.50 1.39
CA ALA A 24 -3.11 -3.53 2.46
C ALA A 24 -4.22 -3.99 3.41
N ALA A 25 -5.34 -4.49 2.88
CA ALA A 25 -6.44 -5.05 3.67
C ALA A 25 -6.01 -6.30 4.44
N ALA A 26 -5.20 -7.17 3.83
CA ALA A 26 -4.61 -8.33 4.51
C ALA A 26 -3.69 -7.88 5.66
N ALA A 27 -2.85 -6.86 5.45
CA ALA A 27 -1.99 -6.31 6.49
C ALA A 27 -2.80 -5.79 7.70
N ILE A 28 -3.89 -5.04 7.45
CA ILE A 28 -4.80 -4.56 8.49
C ILE A 28 -5.49 -5.72 9.19
N GLY A 29 -6.05 -6.68 8.44
CA GLY A 29 -6.78 -7.81 9.00
C GLY A 29 -5.91 -8.66 9.93
N VAL A 30 -4.66 -8.92 9.53
CA VAL A 30 -3.69 -9.65 10.36
C VAL A 30 -3.30 -8.84 11.59
N MET A 31 -3.10 -7.52 11.46
CA MET A 31 -2.72 -6.64 12.57
C MET A 31 -3.83 -6.51 13.62
N VAL A 32 -5.08 -6.32 13.20
CA VAL A 32 -6.24 -6.19 14.11
C VAL A 32 -6.56 -7.52 14.79
N SER A 33 -6.22 -8.65 14.16
CA SER A 33 -6.37 -9.99 14.74
C SER A 33 -5.30 -10.32 15.80
N ALA A 34 -4.38 -9.41 16.09
CA ALA A 34 -3.37 -9.54 17.13
C ALA A 34 -3.75 -8.69 18.34
N ASP A 35 -3.82 -9.29 19.53
CA ASP A 35 -4.10 -8.55 20.77
C ASP A 35 -3.02 -7.49 21.05
N ARG A 36 -3.42 -6.35 21.64
CA ARG A 36 -2.54 -5.22 22.02
C ARG A 36 -1.82 -4.49 20.87
N PHE A 37 -2.33 -4.53 19.64
CA PHE A 37 -1.78 -3.73 18.54
C PHE A 37 -1.78 -2.21 18.82
N ALA A 38 -2.78 -1.72 19.57
CA ALA A 38 -2.95 -0.28 19.87
C ALA A 38 -1.95 0.29 20.89
N THR A 39 -1.16 -0.56 21.53
CA THR A 39 -0.17 -0.14 22.55
C THR A 39 1.04 0.54 21.92
N PHE A 40 1.32 0.30 20.63
CA PHE A 40 2.47 0.87 19.93
C PHE A 40 2.03 1.82 18.83
N THR A 41 2.55 3.04 18.88
CA THR A 41 2.25 4.10 17.90
C THR A 41 2.66 3.70 16.48
N ALA A 42 3.72 2.90 16.31
CA ALA A 42 4.14 2.43 14.98
C ALA A 42 3.11 1.48 14.33
N PHE A 43 2.52 0.57 15.09
CA PHE A 43 1.48 -0.32 14.57
C PHE A 43 0.18 0.43 14.27
N CYS A 44 -0.19 1.40 15.12
CA CYS A 44 -1.29 2.32 14.83
C CYS A 44 -1.03 3.11 13.53
N TYR A 45 0.20 3.60 13.34
CA TYR A 45 0.59 4.30 12.12
C TYR A 45 0.54 3.40 10.89
N LEU A 46 0.96 2.13 11.01
CA LEU A 46 0.84 1.14 9.94
C LEU A 46 -0.61 0.88 9.56
N ILE A 47 -1.52 0.69 10.53
CA ILE A 47 -2.95 0.51 10.24
C ILE A 47 -3.52 1.76 9.55
N ALA A 48 -3.21 2.96 10.05
CA ALA A 48 -3.68 4.20 9.46
C ALA A 48 -3.17 4.38 8.02
N SER A 49 -1.88 4.12 7.78
CA SER A 49 -1.26 4.20 6.45
C SER A 49 -1.85 3.17 5.49
N MET A 50 -2.01 1.91 5.91
CA MET A 50 -2.63 0.87 5.08
C MET A 50 -4.12 1.16 4.84
N GLY A 51 -4.82 1.76 5.80
CA GLY A 51 -6.22 2.18 5.64
C GLY A 51 -6.36 3.28 4.59
N LEU A 52 -5.49 4.29 4.64
CA LEU A 52 -5.42 5.31 3.60
C LEU A 52 -5.10 4.69 2.23
N GLN A 53 -4.18 3.72 2.19
CA GLN A 53 -3.85 3.00 0.96
C GLN A 53 -5.05 2.25 0.38
N VAL A 54 -5.83 1.56 1.22
CA VAL A 54 -7.05 0.86 0.77
C VAL A 54 -8.03 1.85 0.16
N LEU A 55 -8.31 2.97 0.86
CA LEU A 55 -9.23 3.99 0.37
C LEU A 55 -8.74 4.60 -0.96
N TRP A 56 -7.45 4.91 -1.05
CA TRP A 56 -6.84 5.47 -2.25
C TRP A 56 -6.88 4.51 -3.44
N SER A 57 -6.36 3.29 -3.26
CA SER A 57 -6.35 2.26 -4.31
C SER A 57 -7.76 1.87 -4.74
N PHE A 58 -8.73 1.78 -3.81
CA PHE A 58 -10.13 1.50 -4.14
C PHE A 58 -10.77 2.64 -4.95
N GLY A 59 -10.53 3.89 -4.57
CA GLY A 59 -11.01 5.05 -5.32
C GLY A 59 -10.47 5.06 -6.75
N LEU A 60 -9.17 4.82 -6.93
CA LEU A 60 -8.54 4.72 -8.25
C LEU A 60 -9.05 3.52 -9.06
N ALA A 61 -9.25 2.37 -8.43
CA ALA A 61 -9.82 1.19 -9.10
C ALA A 61 -11.25 1.46 -9.61
N CYS A 62 -12.08 2.15 -8.82
CA CYS A 62 -13.42 2.56 -9.26
C CYS A 62 -13.36 3.54 -10.44
N LEU A 63 -12.43 4.49 -10.42
CA LEU A 63 -12.21 5.42 -11.53
C LEU A 63 -11.72 4.69 -12.80
N ASP A 64 -10.80 3.73 -12.68
CA ASP A 64 -10.31 2.91 -13.78
C ASP A 64 -11.44 2.05 -14.39
N ILE A 65 -12.29 1.44 -13.57
CA ILE A 65 -13.46 0.68 -14.04
C ILE A 65 -14.45 1.61 -14.77
N TYR A 66 -14.70 2.80 -14.22
CA TYR A 66 -15.59 3.78 -14.84
C TYR A 66 -15.04 4.27 -16.19
N ALA A 67 -13.74 4.54 -16.27
CA ALA A 67 -13.03 4.88 -17.49
C ALA A 67 -13.20 3.81 -18.58
N LEU A 68 -12.92 2.55 -18.21
CA LEU A 68 -13.06 1.39 -19.08
C LEU A 68 -14.50 1.21 -19.58
N ARG A 69 -15.49 1.33 -18.70
CA ARG A 69 -16.91 1.20 -19.05
C ARG A 69 -17.38 2.28 -20.01
N ARG A 70 -16.92 3.52 -19.83
CA ARG A 70 -17.35 4.67 -20.62
C ARG A 70 -16.43 4.98 -21.80
N LYS A 71 -15.38 4.16 -22.02
CA LYS A 71 -14.30 4.37 -23.00
C LYS A 71 -13.77 5.81 -23.02
N ARG A 72 -13.71 6.44 -21.85
CA ARG A 72 -13.20 7.81 -21.72
C ARG A 72 -11.72 7.78 -21.43
N ASP A 73 -10.99 8.63 -22.14
CA ASP A 73 -9.59 8.83 -21.86
C ASP A 73 -9.42 9.65 -20.57
N LEU A 74 -8.63 9.14 -19.62
CA LEU A 74 -8.30 9.82 -18.36
C LEU A 74 -6.97 10.59 -18.45
N GLN A 75 -6.36 10.72 -19.64
CA GLN A 75 -5.15 11.50 -19.88
C GLN A 75 -5.37 13.03 -19.80
N ASN A 76 -6.20 13.51 -18.88
CA ASN A 76 -6.23 14.92 -18.55
C ASN A 76 -5.02 15.25 -17.66
N PRO A 77 -4.13 16.18 -18.05
CA PRO A 77 -2.87 16.42 -17.37
C PRO A 77 -3.03 16.78 -15.89
N ILE A 78 -4.13 17.46 -15.52
CA ILE A 78 -4.44 17.79 -14.12
C ILE A 78 -4.73 16.53 -13.31
N LEU A 79 -5.48 15.59 -13.88
CA LEU A 79 -5.87 14.35 -13.21
C LEU A 79 -4.69 13.39 -13.08
N VAL A 80 -3.87 13.27 -14.13
CA VAL A 80 -2.64 12.46 -14.12
C VAL A 80 -1.66 13.00 -13.07
N SER A 81 -1.50 14.33 -12.96
CA SER A 81 -0.67 14.95 -11.92
C SER A 81 -1.17 14.63 -10.50
N LEU A 82 -2.48 14.72 -10.26
CA LEU A 82 -3.08 14.35 -8.96
C LEU A 82 -2.80 12.88 -8.59
N PHE A 83 -2.89 11.97 -9.56
CA PHE A 83 -2.60 10.55 -9.34
C PHE A 83 -1.13 10.30 -9.00
N VAL A 84 -0.19 10.97 -9.69
CA VAL A 84 1.25 10.87 -9.39
C VAL A 84 1.54 11.33 -7.97
N VAL A 85 1.05 12.51 -7.58
CA VAL A 85 1.29 13.07 -6.25
C VAL A 85 0.68 12.18 -5.17
N GLY A 86 -0.55 11.71 -5.36
CA GLY A 86 -1.21 10.84 -4.40
C GLY A 86 -0.51 9.48 -4.22
N ASP A 87 -0.04 8.87 -5.31
CA ASP A 87 0.74 7.63 -5.25
C ASP A 87 2.10 7.83 -4.55
N TRP A 88 2.75 8.98 -4.74
CA TRP A 88 3.98 9.31 -4.03
C TRP A 88 3.76 9.50 -2.52
N VAL A 89 2.75 10.28 -2.15
CA VAL A 89 2.41 10.50 -0.73
C VAL A 89 2.08 9.18 -0.05
N THR A 90 1.26 8.35 -0.68
CA THR A 90 0.88 7.06 -0.11
C THR A 90 2.04 6.05 -0.07
N ALA A 91 2.94 6.05 -1.06
CA ALA A 91 4.16 5.23 -1.05
C ALA A 91 5.10 5.61 0.10
N THR A 92 5.35 6.91 0.28
CA THR A 92 6.25 7.41 1.33
C THR A 92 5.71 7.12 2.74
N LEU A 93 4.42 7.37 2.96
CA LEU A 93 3.74 7.04 4.23
C LEU A 93 3.81 5.53 4.51
N SER A 94 3.53 4.69 3.50
CA SER A 94 3.55 3.23 3.64
C SER A 94 4.94 2.70 3.96
N LEU A 95 5.99 3.23 3.32
CA LEU A 95 7.37 2.86 3.61
C LEU A 95 7.80 3.27 5.02
N ALA A 96 7.46 4.49 5.43
CA ALA A 96 7.75 4.98 6.77
C ALA A 96 7.05 4.12 7.83
N ALA A 97 5.79 3.76 7.60
CA ALA A 97 5.03 2.96 8.55
C ALA A 97 5.53 1.50 8.62
N ALA A 98 5.86 0.90 7.47
CA ALA A 98 6.42 -0.45 7.39
C ALA A 98 7.81 -0.52 8.04
N SER A 99 8.70 0.43 7.76
CA SER A 99 10.05 0.47 8.35
C SER A 99 10.02 0.72 9.86
N ALA A 100 9.20 1.66 10.34
CA ALA A 100 9.03 1.89 11.77
C ALA A 100 8.51 0.64 12.49
N SER A 101 7.52 -0.04 11.91
CA SER A 101 6.97 -1.28 12.47
C SER A 101 7.96 -2.44 12.42
N ALA A 102 8.77 -2.55 11.36
CA ALA A 102 9.82 -3.55 11.25
C ALA A 102 10.90 -3.39 12.33
N GLY A 103 11.30 -2.15 12.62
CA GLY A 103 12.25 -1.85 13.71
C GLY A 103 11.74 -2.36 15.06
N ILE A 104 10.47 -2.12 15.37
CA ILE A 104 9.83 -2.63 16.60
C ILE A 104 9.78 -4.17 16.59
N VAL A 105 9.39 -4.79 15.48
CA VAL A 105 9.34 -6.26 15.36
C VAL A 105 10.72 -6.90 15.58
N ILE A 106 11.79 -6.32 15.05
CA ILE A 106 13.16 -6.83 15.25
C ILE A 106 13.58 -6.70 16.71
N LEU A 107 13.32 -5.55 17.35
CA LEU A 107 13.61 -5.33 18.78
C LEU A 107 12.89 -6.36 19.67
N TYR A 108 11.63 -6.67 19.36
CA TYR A 108 10.87 -7.69 20.09
C TYR A 108 11.35 -9.11 19.85
N ALA A 109 11.67 -9.45 18.59
CA ALA A 109 12.06 -10.80 18.22
C ALA A 109 13.49 -11.15 18.66
N LYS A 110 14.40 -10.17 18.69
CA LYS A 110 15.83 -10.41 18.87
C LYS A 110 16.35 -10.06 20.26
N ASP A 111 15.88 -8.96 20.87
CA ASP A 111 16.54 -8.41 22.07
C ASP A 111 15.82 -8.72 23.38
N THR A 112 14.52 -9.03 23.36
CA THR A 112 13.73 -9.04 24.61
C THR A 112 13.09 -10.39 24.98
N ASN A 113 13.26 -11.47 24.19
CA ASN A 113 12.68 -12.81 24.45
C ASN A 113 11.17 -12.80 24.81
N PHE A 114 10.45 -11.71 24.51
CA PHE A 114 9.02 -11.57 24.82
C PHE A 114 8.18 -12.56 24.01
N CYS A 115 8.65 -12.97 22.83
CA CYS A 115 7.95 -13.98 22.02
C CYS A 115 8.10 -15.42 22.57
N THR A 116 9.00 -15.67 23.53
CA THR A 116 9.30 -17.02 24.05
C THR A 116 8.89 -17.23 25.52
N SER A 117 8.89 -16.18 26.34
CA SER A 117 8.85 -16.35 27.81
C SER A 117 7.55 -15.93 28.49
N GLN A 118 6.72 -15.04 27.91
CA GLN A 118 5.54 -14.57 28.63
C GLN A 118 4.42 -14.08 27.70
N TRP A 119 3.30 -14.82 27.70
CA TRP A 119 2.01 -14.55 27.02
C TRP A 119 2.04 -14.69 25.49
N ASP A 120 1.00 -15.31 24.93
CA ASP A 120 0.71 -15.50 23.50
C ASP A 120 0.61 -14.17 22.70
N ILE A 121 1.68 -13.39 22.65
CA ILE A 121 1.79 -12.27 21.72
C ILE A 121 2.05 -12.92 20.37
N PRO A 122 1.15 -12.78 19.38
CA PRO A 122 1.33 -13.44 18.10
C PRO A 122 2.37 -12.66 17.26
N CYS A 123 3.65 -12.72 17.65
CA CYS A 123 4.78 -12.11 16.96
C CYS A 123 4.78 -12.47 15.47
N ARG A 124 4.37 -13.71 15.15
CA ARG A 124 4.17 -14.17 13.78
C ARG A 124 3.14 -13.34 13.00
N LYS A 125 2.02 -12.93 13.63
CA LYS A 125 1.02 -12.06 12.99
C LYS A 125 1.59 -10.66 12.71
N PHE A 126 2.29 -10.05 13.67
CA PHE A 126 2.92 -8.75 13.46
C PHE A 126 3.94 -8.78 12.32
N GLN A 127 4.78 -9.81 12.28
CA GLN A 127 5.76 -9.98 11.20
C GLN A 127 5.08 -10.18 9.84
N ILE A 128 4.04 -11.00 9.76
CA ILE A 128 3.26 -11.21 8.53
C ILE A 128 2.59 -9.92 8.07
N SER A 129 2.00 -9.14 8.98
CA SER A 129 1.36 -7.86 8.64
C SER A 129 2.38 -6.85 8.09
N VAL A 130 3.54 -6.72 8.73
CA VAL A 130 4.63 -5.84 8.24
C VAL A 130 5.14 -6.30 6.88
N ALA A 131 5.25 -7.61 6.65
CA ALA A 131 5.63 -8.15 5.33
C ALA A 131 4.59 -7.78 4.24
N PHE A 132 3.29 -7.89 4.55
CA PHE A 132 2.24 -7.45 3.62
C PHE A 132 2.26 -5.93 3.39
N ALA A 133 2.63 -5.12 4.39
CA ALA A 133 2.81 -3.69 4.21
C ALA A 133 3.98 -3.36 3.27
N PHE A 134 5.10 -4.09 3.35
CA PHE A 134 6.22 -3.95 2.41
C PHE A 134 5.85 -4.40 0.99
N LEU A 135 5.09 -5.49 0.85
CA LEU A 135 4.59 -5.94 -0.44
C LEU A 135 3.67 -4.87 -1.06
N THR A 136 2.72 -4.38 -0.27
CA THR A 136 1.83 -3.27 -0.66
C THR A 136 2.67 -2.08 -1.17
N TRP A 137 3.67 -1.67 -0.40
CA TRP A 137 4.59 -0.60 -0.80
C TRP A 137 5.29 -0.87 -2.13
N ALA A 138 5.79 -2.08 -2.36
CA ALA A 138 6.44 -2.43 -3.63
C ALA A 138 5.48 -2.28 -4.82
N PHE A 139 4.23 -2.71 -4.69
CA PHE A 139 3.20 -2.52 -5.73
C PHE A 139 2.86 -1.04 -5.95
N ILE A 140 2.86 -0.21 -4.90
CA ILE A 140 2.67 1.25 -5.04
C ILE A 140 3.87 1.87 -5.75
N ALA A 141 5.09 1.47 -5.39
CA ALA A 141 6.32 2.00 -6.00
C ALA A 141 6.39 1.70 -7.50
N VAL A 142 5.99 0.50 -7.91
CA VAL A 142 5.88 0.16 -9.35
C VAL A 142 4.82 1.01 -10.03
N SER A 143 3.63 1.15 -9.42
CA SER A 143 2.54 1.98 -9.96
C SER A 143 2.94 3.45 -10.09
N SER A 144 3.60 4.02 -9.10
CA SER A 144 4.00 5.42 -9.08
C SER A 144 5.08 5.71 -10.11
N HIS A 145 6.03 4.79 -10.29
CA HIS A 145 7.04 4.88 -11.32
C HIS A 145 6.39 4.85 -12.72
N VAL A 146 5.48 3.92 -12.99
CA VAL A 146 4.76 3.86 -14.27
C VAL A 146 3.96 5.14 -14.52
N MET A 147 3.25 5.66 -13.51
CA MET A 147 2.47 6.89 -13.63
C MET A 147 3.35 8.12 -13.91
N PHE A 148 4.53 8.19 -13.28
CA PHE A 148 5.50 9.25 -13.53
C PHE A 148 6.01 9.25 -14.98
N TRP A 149 6.32 8.08 -15.55
CA TRP A 149 6.70 7.97 -16.96
C TRP A 149 5.57 8.36 -17.92
N ILE A 150 4.32 8.06 -17.57
CA ILE A 150 3.15 8.48 -18.37
C ILE A 150 3.00 10.00 -18.34
N LEU A 151 3.17 10.62 -17.18
CA LEU A 151 3.13 12.08 -17.04
C LEU A 151 4.20 12.74 -17.91
N LEU A 152 5.44 12.26 -17.84
CA LEU A 152 6.55 12.75 -18.68
C LEU A 152 6.29 12.58 -20.18
N ALA A 153 5.64 11.48 -20.59
CA ALA A 153 5.30 11.25 -21.99
C ALA A 153 4.08 12.05 -22.48
N SER A 154 3.34 12.70 -21.57
CA SER A 154 2.14 13.49 -21.88
C SER A 154 2.37 15.00 -21.93
N VAL A 155 3.55 15.45 -21.52
CA VAL A 155 4.04 16.85 -21.62
C VAL A 155 4.86 16.98 -22.90
#